data_AF-A0A419I6U9-F1
#
_entry.id   AF-A0A419I6U9-F1
#
_cell.length_a   1.000
_cell.length_b   1.000
_cell.length_c   1.000
_cell.angle_alpha   90.00
_cell.angle_beta   90.00
_cell.angle_gamma   90.00
#
_symmetry.space_group_name_H-M   'P 1'
#
loop_
_entity.id
_entity.type
_entity.pdbx_description
1 polymer ?
#
loop_
_entity_poly.entity_id
_entity_poly.type
_entity_poly.pdbx_seq_one_letter_code
_entity_poly.pdbx_strand_id
1 'polypeptide(L)'
;MTKKNTVLAGVDGSDAGRAALTWAIDWATRTGAEVDAVTAWLYDPMLDDPSLHRTKVEARRIHLRELEDQVAAARPGVVVRCAVPDGDAADVLVDLSRDAQLLVVGSHGKGKWRNLLVGSVSATCLRRAHCPVVVVPPRAWMPGGLVGQLLAGTPRPAPRE
;
A
#
# COMPACT_ATOMS: atom_id res chain seq x y z
N MET A 1 -13.29 18.28 -6.28
CA MET A 1 -11.97 18.45 -5.64
C MET A 1 -10.95 17.75 -6.52
N THR A 2 -9.93 18.46 -6.99
CA THR A 2 -8.81 17.87 -7.74
C THR A 2 -8.00 16.98 -6.79
N LYS A 3 -7.74 15.75 -7.21
CA LYS A 3 -6.93 14.80 -6.44
C LYS A 3 -5.53 15.37 -6.21
N LYS A 4 -4.92 15.08 -5.07
CA LYS A 4 -3.53 15.48 -4.80
C LYS A 4 -2.61 14.72 -5.75
N ASN A 5 -1.49 15.33 -6.11
CA ASN A 5 -0.43 14.71 -6.92
C ASN A 5 0.35 13.69 -6.06
N THR A 6 -0.35 12.68 -5.56
CA THR A 6 0.16 11.74 -4.55
C THR A 6 -0.20 10.31 -4.94
N VAL A 7 0.81 9.44 -4.89
CA VAL A 7 0.66 7.99 -5.05
C VAL A 7 0.49 7.36 -3.68
N LEU A 8 -0.60 6.64 -3.49
CA LEU A 8 -0.83 5.85 -2.29
C LEU A 8 -0.22 4.47 -2.47
N ALA A 9 0.67 4.04 -1.58
CA ALA A 9 1.30 2.72 -1.60
C ALA A 9 0.87 1.91 -0.36
N GLY A 10 0.16 0.81 -0.57
CA GLY A 10 -0.18 -0.14 0.50
C GLY A 10 0.99 -1.08 0.79
N VAL A 11 1.51 -1.04 2.01
CA VAL A 11 2.68 -1.81 2.44
C VAL A 11 2.30 -2.68 3.62
N ASP A 12 2.55 -3.98 3.52
CA ASP A 12 2.27 -4.93 4.60
C ASP A 12 3.53 -5.68 5.06
N GLY A 13 4.70 -5.33 4.51
CA GLY A 13 6.00 -5.94 4.77
C GLY A 13 6.30 -7.23 3.99
N SER A 14 5.37 -7.72 3.17
CA SER A 14 5.61 -8.84 2.25
C SER A 14 6.49 -8.43 1.06
N ASP A 15 7.04 -9.41 0.32
CA ASP A 15 7.81 -9.15 -0.90
C ASP A 15 7.01 -8.36 -1.94
N ALA A 16 5.72 -8.67 -2.10
CA ALA A 16 4.83 -7.97 -3.02
C ALA A 16 4.50 -6.55 -2.53
N GLY A 17 4.32 -6.34 -1.22
CA GLY A 17 4.15 -5.01 -0.63
C GLY A 17 5.40 -4.14 -0.81
N ARG A 18 6.60 -4.72 -0.64
CA ARG A 18 7.87 -4.04 -0.90
C ARG A 18 8.05 -3.69 -2.38
N ALA A 19 7.71 -4.62 -3.28
CA ALA A 19 7.73 -4.37 -4.72
C ALA A 19 6.75 -3.25 -5.11
N ALA A 20 5.56 -3.21 -4.50
CA ALA A 20 4.59 -2.12 -4.69
C ALA A 20 5.13 -0.76 -4.23
N LEU A 21 5.81 -0.71 -3.09
CA LEU A 21 6.47 0.52 -2.61
C LEU A 21 7.55 1.00 -3.60
N THR A 22 8.42 0.12 -4.05
CA THR A 22 9.45 0.46 -5.05
C THR A 22 8.84 0.95 -6.37
N TRP A 23 7.74 0.33 -6.81
CA TRP A 23 7.00 0.77 -7.99
C TRP A 23 6.43 2.18 -7.81
N ALA A 24 5.79 2.45 -6.67
CA ALA A 24 5.23 3.77 -6.36
C ALA A 24 6.30 4.87 -6.35
N ILE A 25 7.46 4.60 -5.73
CA ILE A 25 8.60 5.53 -5.69
C ILE A 25 9.13 5.84 -7.09
N ASP A 26 9.29 4.82 -7.93
CA ASP A 26 9.80 4.98 -9.30
C ASP A 26 8.80 5.74 -10.19
N TRP A 27 7.50 5.47 -10.05
CA TRP A 27 6.45 6.25 -10.73
C TRP A 27 6.45 7.71 -10.26
N ALA A 28 6.54 7.94 -8.95
CA ALA A 28 6.57 9.28 -8.37
C ALA A 28 7.80 10.08 -8.82
N THR A 29 8.96 9.41 -8.94
CA THR A 29 10.21 10.01 -9.43
C THR A 29 10.06 10.50 -10.88
N ARG A 30 9.40 9.74 -11.75
CA ARG A 30 9.16 10.12 -13.15
C ARG A 30 8.10 11.20 -13.36
N THR A 31 7.17 11.34 -12.41
CA THR A 31 5.99 12.21 -12.55
C THR A 31 6.04 13.45 -11.67
N GLY A 32 7.04 13.56 -10.78
CA GLY A 32 7.13 14.63 -9.79
C GLY A 32 6.07 14.54 -8.69
N ALA A 33 5.47 13.36 -8.48
CA ALA A 33 4.50 13.13 -7.41
C ALA A 33 5.18 12.82 -6.06
N GLU A 34 4.41 12.92 -4.99
CA GLU A 34 4.79 12.41 -3.67
C GLU A 34 4.25 10.99 -3.46
N VAL A 35 4.81 10.26 -2.50
CA VAL A 35 4.30 8.94 -2.09
C VAL A 35 3.77 9.00 -0.66
N ASP A 36 2.56 8.50 -0.46
CA ASP A 36 2.02 8.18 0.86
C ASP A 36 2.11 6.66 1.04
N ALA A 37 3.09 6.19 1.82
CA ALA A 37 3.26 4.80 2.18
C ALA A 37 2.41 4.48 3.41
N VAL A 38 1.55 3.47 3.31
CA VAL A 38 0.55 3.16 4.33
C VAL A 38 0.59 1.69 4.72
N THR A 39 0.78 1.45 6.01
CA THR A 39 0.54 0.14 6.65
C THR A 39 -0.70 0.26 7.51
N ALA A 40 -1.82 -0.32 7.05
CA ALA A 40 -3.02 -0.39 7.87
C ALA A 40 -2.92 -1.54 8.87
N TRP A 41 -3.37 -1.31 10.10
CA TRP A 41 -3.31 -2.31 11.16
C TRP A 41 -4.58 -2.24 12.01
N LEU A 42 -5.17 -3.41 12.27
CA LEU A 42 -6.28 -3.53 13.20
C LEU A 42 -5.73 -4.02 14.54
N TYR A 43 -5.67 -3.12 15.53
CA TYR A 43 -5.25 -3.51 16.88
C TYR A 43 -6.23 -4.51 17.48
N ASP A 44 -5.72 -5.69 17.83
CA ASP A 44 -6.44 -6.71 18.59
C ASP A 44 -5.66 -7.01 19.88
N PRO A 45 -6.16 -6.56 21.05
CA PRO A 45 -5.53 -6.78 22.34
C PRO A 45 -5.24 -8.26 22.68
N MET A 46 -5.97 -9.20 22.09
CA MET A 46 -5.76 -10.64 22.31
C MET A 46 -4.66 -11.22 21.43
N LEU A 47 -4.46 -10.68 20.22
CA LEU A 47 -3.46 -11.18 19.26
C LEU A 47 -2.13 -10.41 19.32
N ASP A 48 -2.16 -9.13 19.69
CA ASP A 48 -0.99 -8.24 19.72
C ASP A 48 -0.14 -8.35 21.02
N ASP A 49 -0.31 -9.49 21.72
CA ASP A 49 0.38 -9.97 22.92
C ASP A 49 -0.07 -9.34 24.26
N PRO A 50 -0.88 -10.06 25.07
CA PRO A 50 -1.28 -9.63 26.41
C PRO A 50 -0.13 -9.59 27.44
N SER A 51 0.99 -10.27 27.19
CA SER A 51 2.13 -10.39 28.12
C SER A 51 3.07 -9.20 28.07
N LEU A 52 3.13 -8.54 26.91
CA LEU A 52 3.73 -7.22 26.74
C LEU A 52 2.60 -6.24 26.99
N HIS A 53 2.66 -5.43 28.06
CA HIS A 53 1.74 -4.30 28.29
C HIS A 53 1.91 -3.20 27.20
N ARG A 54 1.93 -3.57 25.92
CA ARG A 54 2.05 -2.65 24.80
C ARG A 54 0.70 -1.99 24.59
N THR A 55 0.67 -0.71 24.90
CA THR A 55 -0.44 0.13 24.50
C THR A 55 -0.55 0.15 22.98
N LYS A 56 -1.76 0.38 22.47
CA LYS A 56 -2.02 0.61 21.04
C LYS A 56 -1.04 1.63 20.41
N VAL A 57 -0.65 2.65 21.18
CA VAL A 57 0.32 3.67 20.77
C VAL A 57 1.71 3.07 20.52
N GLU A 58 2.18 2.17 21.38
CA GLU A 58 3.48 1.55 21.25
C GLU A 58 3.55 0.59 20.07
N ALA A 59 2.51 -0.24 19.88
CA ALA A 59 2.41 -1.12 18.74
C ALA A 59 2.35 -0.34 17.41
N ARG A 60 1.57 0.75 17.35
CA ARG A 60 1.57 1.66 16.20
C ARG A 60 2.96 2.25 15.92
N ARG A 61 3.72 2.61 16.97
CA ARG A 61 5.08 3.14 16.85
C ARG A 61 6.05 2.11 16.27
N ILE A 62 5.90 0.83 16.63
CA ILE A 62 6.71 -0.27 16.06
C ILE A 62 6.41 -0.41 14.56
N HIS A 63 5.14 -0.49 14.17
CA HIS A 63 4.78 -0.59 12.75
C HIS A 63 5.18 0.62 11.93
N LEU A 64 5.15 1.83 12.52
CA LEU A 64 5.63 3.03 11.85
C LEU A 64 7.13 2.95 11.57
N ARG A 65 7.93 2.52 12.57
CA ARG A 65 9.38 2.30 12.38
C ARG A 65 9.67 1.24 11.31
N GLU A 66 8.94 0.11 11.34
CA GLU A 66 9.09 -0.94 10.32
C GLU A 66 8.77 -0.45 8.89
N LEU A 67 7.81 0.46 8.76
CA LEU A 67 7.47 1.08 7.49
C LEU A 67 8.56 2.08 7.06
N GLU A 68 9.01 2.93 7.98
CA GLU A 68 10.11 3.89 7.74
C GLU A 68 11.40 3.17 7.31
N ASP A 69 11.74 2.06 7.95
CA ASP A 69 12.91 1.23 7.58
C ASP A 69 12.78 0.66 6.17
N GLN A 70 11.58 0.23 5.78
CA GLN A 70 11.30 -0.26 4.42
C GLN A 70 11.42 0.85 3.37
N VAL A 71 10.91 2.05 3.69
CA VAL A 71 11.04 3.23 2.83
C VAL A 71 12.51 3.63 2.71
N ALA A 72 13.26 3.68 3.82
CA ALA A 72 14.68 4.01 3.81
C ALA A 72 15.49 3.00 2.97
N ALA A 73 15.19 1.70 3.10
CA ALA A 73 15.84 0.65 2.30
C ALA A 73 15.59 0.80 0.78
N ALA A 74 14.45 1.37 0.39
CA ALA A 74 14.12 1.64 -1.02
C ALA A 74 14.86 2.88 -1.60
N ARG A 75 15.55 3.67 -0.76
CA ARG A 75 16.35 4.86 -1.15
C ARG A 75 15.59 5.81 -2.09
N PRO A 76 14.44 6.36 -1.66
CA PRO A 76 13.61 7.19 -2.51
C PRO A 76 14.33 8.50 -2.90
N GLY A 77 14.22 8.88 -4.18
CA GLY A 77 14.60 10.20 -4.68
C GLY A 77 13.47 11.24 -4.59
N VAL A 78 12.37 10.91 -3.89
CA VAL A 78 11.14 11.71 -3.77
C VAL A 78 10.68 11.76 -2.32
N VAL A 79 9.77 12.68 -2.02
CA VAL A 79 9.12 12.76 -0.69
C VAL A 79 8.23 11.53 -0.49
N VAL A 80 8.49 10.80 0.60
CA VAL A 80 7.66 9.68 1.04
C VAL A 80 7.16 9.94 2.46
N ARG A 81 5.85 10.01 2.65
CA ARG A 81 5.21 10.09 3.98
C ARG A 81 4.79 8.71 4.44
N CYS A 82 5.07 8.37 5.69
CA CYS A 82 4.69 7.10 6.29
C CYS A 82 3.48 7.29 7.20
N ALA A 83 2.47 6.44 7.08
CA ALA A 83 1.31 6.45 7.98
C ALA A 83 0.89 5.02 8.36
N VAL A 84 0.51 4.88 9.63
CA VAL A 84 -0.04 3.63 10.17
C VAL A 84 -1.44 3.91 10.74
N PRO A 85 -2.46 4.03 9.89
CA PRO A 85 -3.85 4.19 10.33
C PRO A 85 -4.37 2.89 10.95
N ASP A 86 -5.25 3.04 11.93
CA ASP A 86 -5.96 1.91 12.51
C ASP A 86 -7.13 1.49 11.60
N GLY A 87 -7.26 0.20 11.32
CA GLY A 87 -8.39 -0.34 10.57
C GLY A 87 -8.05 -1.53 9.68
N ASP A 88 -9.08 -2.08 9.02
CA ASP A 88 -8.89 -3.08 7.97
C ASP A 88 -8.14 -2.47 6.78
N ALA A 89 -7.16 -3.21 6.26
CA ALA A 89 -6.29 -2.70 5.22
C ALA A 89 -7.01 -2.36 3.91
N ALA A 90 -8.02 -3.14 3.52
CA ALA A 90 -8.75 -2.85 2.30
C ALA A 90 -9.61 -1.60 2.44
N ASP A 91 -10.34 -1.47 3.55
CA ASP A 91 -11.21 -0.31 3.78
C ASP A 91 -10.39 0.98 3.93
N VAL A 92 -9.31 0.96 4.71
CA VAL A 92 -8.39 2.10 4.85
C VAL A 92 -7.84 2.56 3.49
N LEU A 93 -7.33 1.63 2.68
CA LEU A 93 -6.74 1.98 1.38
C LEU A 93 -7.80 2.49 0.39
N VAL A 94 -9.02 1.92 0.43
CA VAL A 94 -10.15 2.42 -0.36
C VAL A 94 -10.50 3.85 0.04
N ASP A 95 -10.59 4.17 1.32
CA ASP A 95 -10.92 5.52 1.75
C ASP A 95 -9.83 6.53 1.41
N LEU A 96 -8.56 6.21 1.66
CA LEU A 96 -7.43 7.07 1.30
C LEU A 96 -7.28 7.26 -0.22
N SER A 97 -7.76 6.32 -1.04
CA SER A 97 -7.71 6.42 -2.50
C SER A 97 -8.56 7.58 -3.08
N ARG A 98 -9.44 8.19 -2.28
CA ARG A 98 -10.23 9.37 -2.67
C ARG A 98 -9.34 10.57 -2.99
N ASP A 99 -8.28 10.75 -2.20
CA ASP A 99 -7.37 11.90 -2.30
C ASP A 99 -6.13 11.60 -3.15
N ALA A 100 -5.88 10.34 -3.48
CA ALA A 100 -4.74 9.89 -4.27
C ALA A 100 -5.07 9.83 -5.78
N GLN A 101 -4.07 10.12 -6.61
CA GLN A 101 -4.17 9.96 -8.06
C GLN A 101 -4.00 8.52 -8.52
N LEU A 102 -3.33 7.69 -7.71
CA LEU A 102 -2.99 6.31 -8.01
C LEU A 102 -2.83 5.53 -6.71
N LEU A 103 -3.38 4.32 -6.64
CA LEU A 103 -3.17 3.37 -5.55
C LEU A 103 -2.32 2.21 -6.06
N VAL A 104 -1.25 1.89 -5.35
CA VAL A 104 -0.32 0.80 -5.68
C VAL A 104 -0.33 -0.19 -4.52
N VAL A 105 -0.61 -1.46 -4.83
CA VAL A 105 -0.68 -2.54 -3.83
C VAL A 105 0.06 -3.78 -4.32
N GLY A 106 0.56 -4.58 -3.39
CA GLY A 106 1.07 -5.90 -3.71
C GLY A 106 -0.03 -6.83 -4.19
N SER A 107 0.30 -7.78 -5.07
CA SER A 107 -0.61 -8.85 -5.49
C SER A 107 -1.13 -9.65 -4.31
N HIS A 108 -0.30 -9.92 -3.29
CA HIS A 108 -0.61 -10.67 -2.08
C HIS A 108 0.10 -10.08 -0.89
N GLY A 109 -0.31 -10.51 0.31
CA GLY A 109 0.36 -10.13 1.55
C GLY A 109 1.21 -11.21 2.20
N LYS A 110 1.55 -11.00 3.48
CA LYS A 110 2.36 -11.92 4.33
C LYS A 110 1.74 -13.30 4.60
N GLY A 111 0.48 -13.55 4.22
CA GLY A 111 -0.26 -14.77 4.54
C GLY A 111 0.21 -16.04 3.80
N LYS A 112 -0.31 -17.21 4.23
CA LYS A 112 0.01 -18.55 3.70
C LYS A 112 -0.33 -18.78 2.22
N TRP A 113 -0.93 -17.80 1.55
CA TRP A 113 -1.47 -17.90 0.20
C TRP A 113 -0.53 -17.30 -0.86
N ARG A 114 0.77 -17.63 -0.79
CA ARG A 114 1.79 -17.16 -1.73
C ARG A 114 1.55 -17.61 -3.20
N ASN A 115 0.67 -18.60 -3.41
CA ASN A 115 0.33 -19.17 -4.71
C ASN A 115 -0.97 -18.62 -5.33
N LEU A 116 -1.71 -17.74 -4.65
CA LEU A 116 -2.80 -17.02 -5.31
C LEU A 116 -2.19 -16.01 -6.31
N LEU A 117 -2.98 -15.51 -7.25
CA LEU A 117 -2.60 -14.45 -8.18
C LEU A 117 -3.08 -13.04 -7.73
N VAL A 118 -4.15 -12.98 -6.95
CA VAL A 118 -4.63 -11.75 -6.29
C VAL A 118 -5.11 -12.07 -4.86
N GLY A 119 -4.64 -11.30 -3.87
CA GLY A 119 -5.03 -11.34 -2.47
C GLY A 119 -6.31 -10.56 -2.17
N SER A 120 -6.88 -10.75 -0.98
CA SER A 120 -8.15 -10.13 -0.58
C SER A 120 -8.12 -8.59 -0.61
N VAL A 121 -7.02 -7.99 -0.15
CA VAL A 121 -6.83 -6.52 -0.11
C VAL A 121 -6.76 -5.96 -1.53
N SER A 122 -5.89 -6.51 -2.38
CA SER A 122 -5.73 -6.05 -3.77
C SER A 122 -7.00 -6.26 -4.60
N ALA A 123 -7.69 -7.40 -4.44
CA ALA A 123 -8.97 -7.65 -5.08
C ALA A 123 -10.04 -6.63 -4.65
N THR A 124 -10.06 -6.26 -3.36
CA THR A 124 -11.03 -5.29 -2.84
C THR A 124 -10.71 -3.88 -3.34
N CYS A 125 -9.44 -3.48 -3.34
CA CYS A 125 -8.99 -2.21 -3.90
C CYS A 125 -9.38 -2.08 -5.38
N LEU A 126 -9.12 -3.12 -6.20
CA LEU A 126 -9.51 -3.14 -7.61
C LEU A 126 -11.01 -2.90 -7.84
N ARG A 127 -11.86 -3.37 -6.92
CA ARG A 127 -13.33 -3.22 -7.04
C ARG A 127 -13.86 -1.90 -6.49
N ARG A 128 -13.24 -1.34 -5.45
CA ARG A 128 -13.82 -0.28 -4.61
C ARG A 128 -13.03 1.02 -4.58
N ALA A 129 -11.77 1.05 -5.03
CA ALA A 129 -10.95 2.25 -4.97
C ALA A 129 -11.54 3.40 -5.81
N HIS A 130 -11.29 4.60 -5.35
CA HIS A 130 -11.72 5.85 -5.97
C HIS A 130 -10.69 6.41 -6.95
N CYS A 131 -9.53 5.75 -7.10
CA CYS A 131 -8.49 6.04 -8.07
C CYS A 131 -8.11 4.80 -8.89
N PRO A 132 -7.38 4.96 -10.01
CA PRO A 132 -6.76 3.84 -10.68
C PRO A 132 -5.90 3.02 -9.71
N VAL A 133 -5.94 1.69 -9.86
CA VAL A 133 -5.22 0.75 -9.01
C VAL A 133 -4.19 -0.01 -9.82
N VAL A 134 -2.97 -0.08 -9.28
CA VAL A 134 -1.87 -0.89 -9.78
C VAL A 134 -1.61 -2.03 -8.81
N VAL A 135 -1.61 -3.26 -9.33
CA VAL A 135 -1.27 -4.46 -8.57
C VAL A 135 0.10 -4.97 -9.00
N VAL A 136 1.04 -5.07 -8.04
CA VAL A 136 2.44 -5.44 -8.28
C VAL A 136 2.73 -6.87 -7.82
N PRO A 137 3.20 -7.77 -8.70
CA PRO A 137 3.67 -9.12 -8.32
C PRO A 137 4.97 -9.08 -7.52
N PRO A 138 5.26 -10.08 -6.66
CA PRO A 138 6.44 -10.11 -5.78
C PRO A 138 7.80 -10.13 -6.51
N ARG A 139 7.85 -10.50 -7.79
CA ARG A 139 9.09 -10.60 -8.58
C ARG A 139 9.11 -9.74 -9.84
N ALA A 140 8.15 -8.83 -10.01
CA ALA A 140 7.88 -8.21 -11.31
C ALA A 140 8.26 -6.72 -11.39
N TRP A 141 8.95 -6.17 -10.38
CA TRP A 141 9.42 -4.81 -10.49
C TRP A 141 10.90 -4.69 -10.13
N MET A 142 11.72 -4.63 -11.18
CA MET A 142 13.09 -4.12 -11.10
C MET A 142 13.13 -2.82 -11.90
N PRO A 143 13.67 -1.72 -11.33
CA PRO A 143 13.90 -0.50 -12.09
C PRO A 143 14.74 -0.82 -13.35
N GLY A 144 14.17 -0.62 -14.55
CA GLY A 144 14.81 -0.94 -15.83
C GLY A 144 14.63 -2.39 -16.35
N GLY A 145 13.82 -3.23 -15.69
CA GLY A 145 13.52 -4.61 -16.12
C GLY A 145 12.32 -4.73 -17.06
N LEU A 146 12.32 -5.77 -17.91
CA LEU A 146 11.36 -5.98 -19.01
C LEU A 146 10.04 -6.68 -18.65
N VAL A 147 9.80 -7.06 -17.40
CA VAL A 147 8.68 -7.96 -17.06
C VAL A 147 7.86 -7.48 -15.88
N GLY A 148 6.61 -7.10 -16.16
CA GLY A 148 5.53 -7.08 -15.19
C GLY A 148 4.18 -6.88 -15.87
N GLN A 149 3.28 -7.87 -15.79
CA GLN A 149 1.88 -7.66 -16.16
C GLN A 149 1.28 -6.66 -15.18
N LEU A 150 1.10 -5.42 -15.65
CA LEU A 150 0.39 -4.38 -14.95
C LEU A 150 -1.12 -4.66 -15.06
N LEU A 151 -1.75 -5.11 -13.97
CA LEU A 151 -3.20 -5.14 -13.89
C LEU A 151 -3.68 -3.77 -13.41
N ALA A 152 -4.09 -2.93 -14.36
CA ALA A 152 -4.67 -1.62 -14.09
C ALA A 152 -6.21 -1.73 -14.00
N GLY A 153 -6.78 -1.37 -12.85
CA GLY A 153 -8.22 -1.16 -12.71
C GLY A 153 -8.57 0.32 -12.90
N THR A 154 -9.61 0.64 -13.67
CA THR A 154 -10.12 2.01 -13.77
C THR A 154 -11.13 2.30 -12.66
N PRO A 155 -11.12 3.49 -12.04
CA PRO A 155 -12.08 3.84 -11.00
C PRO A 155 -13.51 3.80 -11.56
N ARG A 156 -14.44 3.25 -10.77
CA ARG A 156 -15.87 3.20 -11.12
C ARG A 156 -16.42 4.63 -11.21
N PRO A 157 -17.17 5.01 -12.27
CA PRO A 157 -17.85 6.29 -12.29
C PRO A 157 -18.84 6.37 -11.12
N ALA A 158 -18.95 7.54 -10.49
CA ALA A 158 -19.91 7.77 -9.42
C ALA A 158 -21.34 7.41 -9.90
N PRO A 159 -22.17 6.78 -9.05
CA PRO A 159 -23.57 6.55 -9.40
C PRO A 159 -24.22 7.90 -9.72
N ARG A 160 -24.94 7.97 -10.85
CA ARG A 160 -25.75 9.13 -11.20
C ARG A 160 -27.00 9.09 -10.31
N GLU A 161 -27.25 10.19 -9.61
CA GLU A 161 -28.55 10.45 -8.93
C GLU A 161 -29.67 10.61 -9.95
#